data_AF-A0A212DIX8-F1
#
_entry.id   AF-A0A212DIX8-F1
#
_cell.length_a   1.000
_cell.length_b   1.000
_cell.length_c   1.000
_cell.angle_alpha   90.00
_cell.angle_beta   90.00
_cell.angle_gamma   90.00
#
_symmetry.space_group_name_H-M   'P 1'
#
loop_
_entity.id
_entity.type
_entity.pdbx_description
1 polymer ?
#
loop_
_entity_poly.entity_id
_entity_poly.type
_entity_poly.pdbx_seq_one_letter_code
_entity_poly.pdbx_strand_id
1 'polypeptide(L)'
;ENFEQTPLRRTFKSKVLARYPENVDWNPFDQDAVGMLCMPKGLAFKTQADPREPQFHAFIITREDGSRTFGFALTFYEEVTSKQICSAMQTLYHMHNAEYDVLHAPLADGRDLSGMEDGDGTPGTKLQRFNSYDISRDTLYVSKCICLITPMSFMKACRSVLEQLHQAVTSPQPPPLPLESYIYNVLYEVPLPPPGRSLKFSGVYGPVVCQRPSTSELPLFDFPVKEVFELLGVENVFQLFTCALLEFQILLYSQHYQRLMTVAETITALMFPFQWQHVYVPILPASLLHFLDAPVPYLMGLHSNGLDDRSKLELPQ
;
A
#
# COMPACT_ATOMS: atom_id res chain seq x y z
N GLU A 1 -14.95 -11.38 14.09
CA GLU A 1 -14.14 -10.16 14.39
C GLU A 1 -14.18 -9.06 13.31
N ASN A 2 -15.05 -9.08 12.28
CA ASN A 2 -15.06 -7.99 11.27
C ASN A 2 -16.46 -7.56 10.79
N PHE A 3 -17.48 -7.66 11.67
CA PHE A 3 -18.84 -7.21 11.35
C PHE A 3 -19.08 -5.72 11.60
N GLU A 4 -18.14 -5.01 12.23
CA GLU A 4 -18.23 -3.55 12.36
C GLU A 4 -18.05 -2.84 11.00
N GLN A 5 -17.33 -3.47 10.07
CA GLN A 5 -17.05 -2.90 8.76
C GLN A 5 -17.93 -3.51 7.67
N THR A 6 -18.42 -2.64 6.78
CA THR A 6 -19.17 -3.07 5.60
C THR A 6 -18.30 -3.96 4.70
N PRO A 7 -18.89 -4.89 3.92
CA PRO A 7 -18.11 -5.80 3.08
C PRO A 7 -17.12 -5.13 2.12
N LEU A 8 -17.44 -3.95 1.56
CA LEU A 8 -16.48 -3.19 0.72
C LEU A 8 -15.29 -2.62 1.51
N ARG A 9 -15.46 -2.38 2.81
CA ARG A 9 -14.39 -1.89 3.69
C ARG A 9 -13.51 -3.01 4.23
N ARG A 10 -13.93 -4.27 4.07
CA ARG A 10 -13.14 -5.44 4.45
C ARG A 10 -11.97 -5.66 3.50
N THR A 11 -10.95 -6.30 4.04
CA THR A 11 -9.74 -6.70 3.34
C THR A 11 -9.79 -8.19 3.00
N PHE A 12 -9.27 -8.55 1.84
CA PHE A 12 -9.29 -9.91 1.32
C PHE A 12 -7.86 -10.39 1.02
N LYS A 13 -7.63 -11.71 1.05
CA LYS A 13 -6.31 -12.26 0.69
C LYS A 13 -6.03 -12.04 -0.79
N SER A 14 -4.87 -11.47 -1.12
CA SER A 14 -4.39 -11.33 -2.49
C SER A 14 -3.71 -12.61 -2.99
N LYS A 15 -3.59 -12.76 -4.31
CA LYS A 15 -2.89 -13.88 -4.96
C LYS A 15 -2.03 -13.35 -6.09
N VAL A 16 -0.82 -13.90 -6.26
CA VAL A 16 0.01 -13.62 -7.44
C VAL A 16 -0.64 -14.23 -8.67
N LEU A 17 -0.92 -13.39 -9.65
CA LEU A 17 -1.55 -13.78 -10.91
C LEU A 17 -0.52 -14.27 -11.93
N ALA A 18 0.63 -13.59 -12.00
CA ALA A 18 1.76 -13.92 -12.84
C ALA A 18 3.05 -13.38 -12.21
N ARG A 19 4.18 -14.01 -12.52
CA ARG A 19 5.52 -13.55 -12.11
C ARG A 19 6.53 -13.87 -13.19
N TYR A 20 7.53 -13.01 -13.34
CA TYR A 20 8.63 -13.21 -14.28
C TYR A 20 9.94 -12.73 -13.65
N PRO A 21 11.06 -13.48 -13.79
CA PRO A 21 11.13 -14.85 -14.33
C PRO A 21 10.40 -15.86 -13.43
N GLU A 22 9.90 -16.96 -13.99
CA GLU A 22 9.15 -17.95 -13.20
C GLU A 22 10.05 -18.73 -12.23
N ASN A 23 11.29 -19.01 -12.62
CA ASN A 23 12.27 -19.78 -11.86
C ASN A 23 13.58 -19.01 -11.73
N VAL A 24 13.98 -18.72 -10.49
CA VAL A 24 15.22 -18.03 -10.16
C VAL A 24 15.89 -18.77 -8.99
N ASP A 25 16.79 -19.70 -9.29
CA ASP A 25 17.35 -20.62 -8.28
C ASP A 25 18.12 -19.90 -7.16
N TRP A 26 18.78 -18.79 -7.50
CA TRP A 26 19.59 -18.00 -6.56
C TRP A 26 18.77 -17.02 -5.70
N ASN A 27 17.47 -16.86 -5.98
CA ASN A 27 16.59 -15.99 -5.21
C ASN A 27 15.15 -16.53 -5.24
N PRO A 28 14.85 -17.52 -4.39
CA PRO A 28 13.51 -18.08 -4.28
C PRO A 28 12.46 -17.00 -4.03
N PHE A 29 11.37 -17.04 -4.78
CA PHE A 29 10.29 -16.05 -4.67
C PHE A 29 9.34 -16.42 -3.54
N ASP A 30 9.32 -15.61 -2.48
CA ASP A 30 8.30 -15.67 -1.44
C ASP A 30 7.04 -14.92 -1.87
N GLN A 31 6.05 -15.69 -2.32
CA GLN A 31 4.78 -15.16 -2.81
C GLN A 31 3.95 -14.47 -1.72
N ASP A 32 3.94 -15.01 -0.50
CA ASP A 32 3.13 -14.46 0.57
C ASP A 32 3.76 -13.16 1.09
N ALA A 33 5.08 -13.12 1.28
CA ALA A 33 5.79 -11.91 1.70
C ALA A 33 5.65 -10.77 0.67
N VAL A 34 5.89 -11.07 -0.62
CA VAL A 34 5.74 -10.07 -1.68
C VAL A 34 4.29 -9.63 -1.82
N GLY A 35 3.32 -10.56 -1.72
CA GLY A 35 1.90 -10.25 -1.77
C GLY A 35 1.46 -9.31 -0.65
N MET A 36 1.95 -9.54 0.58
CA MET A 36 1.71 -8.66 1.72
C MET A 36 2.34 -7.27 1.53
N LEU A 37 3.53 -7.16 0.95
CA LEU A 37 4.17 -5.84 0.76
C LEU A 37 3.60 -5.06 -0.44
N CYS A 38 3.16 -5.77 -1.48
CA CYS A 38 2.45 -5.17 -2.61
C CYS A 38 1.07 -4.65 -2.21
N MET A 39 0.38 -5.37 -1.33
CA MET A 39 -0.93 -5.00 -0.80
C MET A 39 -0.94 -5.17 0.72
N PRO A 40 -0.40 -4.22 1.51
CA PRO A 40 -0.27 -4.36 2.98
C PRO A 40 -1.59 -4.41 3.73
N LYS A 41 -2.67 -3.95 3.09
CA LYS A 41 -4.06 -4.09 3.52
C LYS A 41 -4.81 -5.21 2.80
N GLY A 42 -4.11 -6.07 2.08
CA GLY A 42 -4.74 -7.05 1.21
C GLY A 42 -5.50 -6.42 0.05
N LEU A 43 -6.23 -7.29 -0.65
CA LEU A 43 -7.08 -6.95 -1.77
C LEU A 43 -8.34 -6.23 -1.27
N ALA A 44 -8.73 -5.17 -1.98
CA ALA A 44 -9.87 -4.33 -1.65
C ALA A 44 -10.85 -4.25 -2.82
N PHE A 45 -12.12 -4.04 -2.49
CA PHE A 45 -13.18 -3.77 -3.47
C PHE A 45 -13.64 -2.32 -3.37
N LYS A 46 -14.11 -1.80 -4.49
CA LYS A 46 -14.64 -0.43 -4.63
C LYS A 46 -15.83 -0.43 -5.58
N THR A 47 -16.62 0.63 -5.52
CA THR A 47 -17.68 0.92 -6.49
C THR A 47 -17.29 2.08 -7.39
N GLN A 48 -18.15 2.39 -8.36
CA GLN A 48 -18.04 3.58 -9.20
C GLN A 48 -18.02 4.90 -8.40
N ALA A 49 -18.55 4.91 -7.16
CA ALA A 49 -18.56 6.09 -6.30
C ALA A 49 -17.21 6.36 -5.60
N ASP A 50 -16.36 5.35 -5.46
CA ASP A 50 -15.10 5.48 -4.73
C ASP A 50 -13.96 6.00 -5.61
N PRO A 51 -12.96 6.75 -5.09
CA PRO A 51 -11.79 7.14 -5.86
C PRO A 51 -10.97 5.90 -6.24
N ARG A 52 -10.56 5.80 -7.51
CA ARG A 52 -9.87 4.63 -8.10
C ARG A 52 -8.52 5.00 -8.74
N GLU A 53 -7.93 6.13 -8.34
CA GLU A 53 -6.63 6.54 -8.84
C GLU A 53 -5.56 5.50 -8.49
N PRO A 54 -4.64 5.17 -9.43
CA PRO A 54 -3.52 4.29 -9.15
C PRO A 54 -2.64 4.84 -8.02
N GLN A 55 -2.20 3.95 -7.14
CA GLN A 55 -1.38 4.28 -5.98
C GLN A 55 -0.04 3.56 -6.08
N PHE A 56 1.03 4.33 -6.05
CA PHE A 56 2.39 3.81 -6.03
C PHE A 56 2.94 3.77 -4.60
N HIS A 57 3.70 2.73 -4.27
CA HIS A 57 4.61 2.74 -3.13
C HIS A 57 5.82 1.85 -3.36
N ALA A 58 6.95 2.26 -2.78
CA ALA A 58 8.09 1.38 -2.59
C ALA A 58 7.90 0.47 -1.36
N PHE A 59 8.70 -0.58 -1.25
CA PHE A 59 8.87 -1.39 -0.04
C PHE A 59 10.25 -2.05 -0.05
N ILE A 60 10.66 -2.62 1.08
CA ILE A 60 11.95 -3.31 1.21
C ILE A 60 11.71 -4.74 1.68
N ILE A 61 12.46 -5.66 1.08
CA ILE A 61 12.57 -7.05 1.54
C ILE A 61 13.98 -7.22 2.08
N THR A 62 14.08 -7.49 3.38
CA THR A 62 15.34 -7.82 4.04
C THR A 62 15.48 -9.33 4.11
N ARG A 63 16.58 -9.86 3.57
CA ARG A 63 16.91 -11.28 3.63
C ARG A 63 17.59 -11.64 4.94
N GLU A 64 17.70 -12.94 5.22
CA GLU A 64 18.35 -13.47 6.43
C GLU A 64 19.83 -13.06 6.55
N ASP A 65 20.51 -12.84 5.42
CA ASP A 65 21.89 -12.36 5.38
C ASP A 65 22.02 -10.83 5.61
N GLY A 66 20.91 -10.15 5.88
CA GLY A 66 20.83 -8.69 6.06
C GLY A 66 20.82 -7.90 4.74
N SER A 67 20.95 -8.56 3.58
CA SER A 67 20.85 -7.89 2.30
C SER A 67 19.43 -7.40 2.04
N ARG A 68 19.32 -6.25 1.35
CA ARG A 68 18.04 -5.63 1.02
C ARG A 68 17.77 -5.69 -0.46
N THR A 69 16.53 -6.00 -0.82
CA THR A 69 15.98 -5.78 -2.16
C THR A 69 14.82 -4.80 -2.08
N PHE A 70 14.63 -4.05 -3.16
CA PHE A 70 13.65 -2.97 -3.21
C PHE A 70 12.49 -3.39 -4.11
N GLY A 71 11.29 -3.34 -3.56
CA GLY A 71 10.06 -3.54 -4.32
C GLY A 71 9.41 -2.20 -4.64
N PHE A 72 8.77 -2.12 -5.80
CA PHE A 72 8.00 -0.97 -6.24
C PHE A 72 6.67 -1.47 -6.77
N ALA A 73 5.58 -1.08 -6.12
CA ALA A 73 4.24 -1.52 -6.41
C ALA A 73 3.41 -0.36 -6.98
N LEU A 74 2.62 -0.65 -8.00
CA LEU A 74 1.54 0.22 -8.47
C LEU A 74 0.23 -0.55 -8.35
N THR A 75 -0.60 -0.12 -7.39
CA THR A 75 -1.93 -0.67 -7.15
C THR A 75 -2.97 0.15 -7.91
N PHE A 76 -3.87 -0.52 -8.63
CA PHE A 76 -4.94 0.09 -9.43
C PHE A 76 -6.21 -0.76 -9.32
N TYR A 77 -7.30 -0.31 -9.92
CA TYR A 77 -8.60 -0.99 -9.83
C TYR A 77 -9.12 -1.38 -11.21
N GLU A 78 -9.57 -2.63 -11.34
CA GLU A 78 -10.22 -3.15 -12.55
C GLU A 78 -11.65 -3.56 -12.26
N GLU A 79 -12.51 -3.48 -13.27
CA GLU A 79 -13.89 -3.96 -13.18
C GLU A 79 -13.94 -5.47 -12.95
N VAL A 80 -14.77 -5.89 -12.00
CA VAL A 80 -15.04 -7.29 -11.71
C VAL A 80 -16.00 -7.84 -12.75
N THR A 81 -15.47 -8.62 -13.70
CA THR A 81 -16.28 -9.26 -14.74
C THR A 81 -16.92 -10.58 -14.29
N SER A 82 -16.44 -11.16 -13.18
CA SER A 82 -16.98 -12.42 -12.66
C SER A 82 -18.29 -12.21 -11.92
N LYS A 83 -19.39 -12.69 -12.52
CA LYS A 83 -20.73 -12.67 -11.90
C LYS A 83 -20.76 -13.37 -10.54
N GLN A 84 -19.96 -14.43 -10.36
CA GLN A 84 -19.87 -15.14 -9.09
C GLN A 84 -19.32 -14.25 -7.97
N ILE A 85 -18.30 -13.42 -8.26
CA ILE A 85 -17.73 -12.49 -7.29
C ILE A 85 -18.75 -11.38 -6.95
N CYS A 86 -19.43 -10.83 -7.97
CA CYS A 86 -20.47 -9.82 -7.75
C CYS A 86 -21.62 -10.37 -6.88
N SER A 87 -22.13 -11.57 -7.17
CA SER A 87 -23.18 -12.21 -6.37
C SER A 87 -22.71 -12.56 -4.95
N ALA A 88 -21.45 -12.99 -4.79
CA ALA A 88 -20.87 -13.23 -3.48
C ALA A 88 -20.78 -11.92 -2.66
N MET A 89 -20.35 -10.82 -3.27
CA MET A 89 -20.31 -9.51 -2.62
C MET A 89 -21.71 -9.05 -2.17
N GLN A 90 -22.72 -9.20 -3.03
CA GLN A 90 -24.11 -8.89 -2.66
C GLN A 90 -24.61 -9.76 -1.49
N THR A 91 -24.26 -11.05 -1.49
CA THR A 91 -24.61 -11.97 -0.41
C THR A 91 -23.94 -11.56 0.90
N LEU A 92 -22.67 -11.15 0.87
CA LEU A 92 -21.97 -10.62 2.05
C LEU A 92 -22.65 -9.37 2.62
N TYR A 93 -23.18 -8.50 1.76
CA TYR A 93 -23.98 -7.34 2.18
C TYR A 93 -25.31 -7.73 2.82
N HIS A 94 -26.02 -8.70 2.23
CA HIS A 94 -27.27 -9.20 2.81
C HIS A 94 -27.03 -9.81 4.20
N MET A 95 -25.96 -10.61 4.35
CA MET A 95 -25.58 -11.18 5.64
C MET A 95 -25.21 -10.10 6.66
N HIS A 96 -24.38 -9.12 6.27
CA HIS A 96 -23.97 -8.03 7.15
C HIS A 96 -25.16 -7.18 7.62
N ASN A 97 -26.09 -6.83 6.72
CA ASN A 97 -27.28 -6.05 7.07
C ASN A 97 -28.22 -6.82 8.00
N ALA A 98 -28.46 -8.12 7.72
CA ALA A 98 -29.30 -8.95 8.57
C ALA A 98 -28.73 -9.07 9.99
N GLU A 99 -27.43 -9.22 10.12
CA GLU A 99 -26.76 -9.28 11.43
C GLU A 99 -26.75 -7.94 12.15
N TYR A 100 -26.56 -6.84 11.41
CA TYR A 100 -26.66 -5.48 11.97
C TYR A 100 -28.05 -5.20 12.53
N ASP A 101 -29.10 -5.58 11.80
CA ASP A 101 -30.49 -5.45 12.22
C ASP A 101 -30.80 -6.27 13.47
N VAL A 102 -30.20 -7.46 13.64
CA VAL A 102 -30.34 -8.27 14.86
C VAL A 102 -29.65 -7.59 16.06
N LEU A 103 -28.45 -7.06 15.87
CA LEU A 103 -27.69 -6.39 16.94
C LEU A 103 -28.32 -5.06 17.38
N HIS A 104 -29.02 -4.38 16.47
CA HIS A 104 -29.65 -3.07 16.71
C HIS A 104 -31.17 -3.14 16.73
N ALA A 105 -31.75 -4.33 16.82
CA ALA A 105 -33.18 -4.49 17.04
C ALA A 105 -33.54 -3.80 18.37
N PRO A 106 -34.58 -2.96 18.41
CA PRO A 106 -35.03 -2.39 19.67
C PRO A 106 -35.40 -3.55 20.60
N LEU A 107 -34.79 -3.57 21.79
CA LEU A 107 -35.27 -4.41 22.89
C LEU A 107 -36.74 -4.05 23.08
N ALA A 108 -37.63 -5.00 22.78
CA ALA A 108 -39.04 -4.87 23.10
C ALA A 108 -39.18 -4.89 24.62
N ASP A 109 -38.93 -3.76 25.27
CA ASP A 109 -39.34 -3.58 26.65
C ASP A 109 -40.87 -3.42 26.63
N GLY A 110 -41.54 -4.46 27.12
CA GLY A 110 -42.99 -4.50 27.21
C GLY A 110 -43.48 -3.46 28.20
N ARG A 111 -43.73 -2.24 27.73
CA ARG A 111 -44.63 -1.29 28.39
C ARG A 111 -45.47 -0.57 27.36
N ASP A 112 -46.73 -1.00 27.31
CA ASP A 112 -47.84 -0.19 26.81
C ASP A 112 -47.78 1.20 27.42
N LEU A 113 -47.73 2.24 26.60
CA LEU A 113 -48.29 3.56 26.92
C LEU A 113 -48.63 4.30 25.63
N SER A 114 -49.93 4.46 25.43
CA SER A 114 -50.58 5.41 24.52
C SER A 114 -50.09 6.84 24.73
N GLY A 115 -49.81 7.59 23.66
CA GLY A 115 -49.57 9.02 23.74
C GLY A 115 -49.11 9.63 22.42
N MET A 116 -49.70 10.75 22.06
CA MET A 116 -49.68 11.45 20.77
C MET A 116 -48.51 12.46 20.69
N GLU A 117 -48.00 12.62 19.46
CA GLU A 117 -47.31 13.78 18.86
C GLU A 117 -45.92 14.28 19.32
N ASP A 118 -45.18 14.66 18.26
CA ASP A 118 -44.02 15.56 18.13
C ASP A 118 -42.64 15.22 18.73
N GLY A 119 -41.63 15.18 17.85
CA GLY A 119 -40.24 15.35 18.25
C GLY A 119 -39.21 14.65 17.36
N ASP A 120 -38.62 15.42 16.45
CA ASP A 120 -37.22 15.35 16.01
C ASP A 120 -36.65 13.98 15.57
N GLY A 121 -36.68 13.76 14.25
CA GLY A 121 -36.03 12.61 13.62
C GLY A 121 -34.52 12.66 13.82
N THR A 122 -34.01 11.77 14.66
CA THR A 122 -32.57 11.55 14.85
C THR A 122 -31.93 11.20 13.48
N PRO A 123 -30.87 11.91 13.02
CA PRO A 123 -30.36 11.71 11.66
C PRO A 123 -29.57 10.40 11.44
N GLY A 124 -29.45 9.55 12.45
CA GLY A 124 -28.50 8.43 12.47
C GLY A 124 -28.89 7.18 11.66
N THR A 125 -30.18 6.92 11.41
CA THR A 125 -30.63 5.63 10.86
C THR A 125 -30.80 5.59 9.35
N LYS A 126 -30.90 6.75 8.68
CA LYS A 126 -31.05 6.80 7.21
C LYS A 126 -29.72 6.84 6.45
N LEU A 127 -28.63 7.29 7.08
CA LEU A 127 -27.37 7.54 6.37
C LEU A 127 -26.59 6.26 6.01
N GLN A 128 -26.79 5.16 6.76
CA GLN A 128 -26.06 3.89 6.54
C GLN A 128 -26.63 3.00 5.42
N ARG A 129 -27.93 3.09 5.12
CA ARG A 129 -28.54 2.30 4.01
C ARG A 129 -27.99 2.69 2.63
N PHE A 130 -27.46 3.90 2.48
CA PHE A 130 -26.92 4.41 1.20
C PHE A 130 -25.52 3.86 0.82
N ASN A 131 -24.89 3.02 1.66
CA ASN A 131 -23.59 2.39 1.38
C ASN A 131 -23.69 0.87 1.10
N SER A 132 -24.87 0.38 0.71
CA SER A 132 -25.05 -1.02 0.32
C SER A 132 -24.80 -1.22 -1.16
N TYR A 133 -23.95 -2.21 -1.50
CA TYR A 133 -23.68 -2.60 -2.88
C TYR A 133 -24.90 -3.34 -3.46
N ASP A 134 -25.38 -2.88 -4.62
CA ASP A 134 -26.47 -3.50 -5.39
C ASP A 134 -25.94 -3.96 -6.76
N ILE A 135 -25.93 -5.28 -6.99
CA ILE A 135 -25.45 -5.89 -8.23
C ILE A 135 -26.15 -5.36 -9.49
N SER A 136 -27.39 -4.88 -9.37
CA SER A 136 -28.18 -4.40 -10.51
C SER A 136 -27.89 -2.95 -10.87
N ARG A 137 -27.29 -2.19 -9.94
CA ARG A 137 -27.06 -0.74 -10.07
C ARG A 137 -25.60 -0.35 -10.02
N ASP A 138 -24.77 -1.14 -9.33
CA ASP A 138 -23.39 -0.81 -9.04
C ASP A 138 -22.41 -1.66 -9.84
N THR A 139 -21.35 -1.00 -10.29
CA THR A 139 -20.19 -1.66 -10.89
C THR A 139 -19.16 -1.92 -9.80
N LEU A 140 -18.81 -3.20 -9.62
CA LEU A 140 -17.81 -3.61 -8.65
C LEU A 140 -16.42 -3.56 -9.27
N TYR A 141 -15.46 -3.03 -8.54
CA TYR A 141 -14.05 -2.97 -8.92
C TYR A 141 -13.20 -3.67 -7.87
N VAL A 142 -12.11 -4.30 -8.30
CA VAL A 142 -11.16 -5.00 -7.45
C VAL A 142 -9.76 -4.43 -7.62
N SER A 143 -9.02 -4.31 -6.52
CA SER A 143 -7.63 -3.88 -6.57
C SER A 143 -6.74 -4.94 -7.22
N LYS A 144 -5.89 -4.53 -8.15
CA LYS A 144 -4.76 -5.28 -8.70
C LYS A 144 -3.46 -4.51 -8.50
N CYS A 145 -2.33 -5.21 -8.57
CA CYS A 145 -1.02 -4.61 -8.41
C CYS A 145 -0.04 -5.16 -9.44
N ILE A 146 0.75 -4.28 -10.04
CA ILE A 146 1.97 -4.63 -10.75
C ILE A 146 3.18 -4.23 -9.90
N CYS A 147 4.17 -5.10 -9.80
CA CYS A 147 5.33 -4.89 -8.94
C CYS A 147 6.64 -5.19 -9.68
N LEU A 148 7.65 -4.34 -9.46
CA LEU A 148 9.04 -4.59 -9.84
C LEU A 148 9.89 -4.78 -8.59
N ILE A 149 10.78 -5.77 -8.60
CA ILE A 149 11.75 -5.99 -7.53
C ILE A 149 13.15 -5.80 -8.11
N THR A 150 13.96 -4.97 -7.48
CA THR A 150 15.30 -4.61 -7.94
C THR A 150 16.34 -4.71 -6.81
N PRO A 151 17.62 -4.95 -7.13
CA PRO A 151 18.69 -4.97 -6.13
C PRO A 151 19.11 -3.57 -5.67
N MET A 152 18.72 -2.52 -6.38
CA MET A 152 19.08 -1.12 -6.08
C MET A 152 17.82 -0.24 -6.13
N SER A 153 17.79 0.80 -5.29
CA SER A 153 16.62 1.68 -5.15
C SER A 153 16.51 2.72 -6.27
N PHE A 154 16.08 2.28 -7.46
CA PHE A 154 15.78 3.17 -8.60
C PHE A 154 14.30 3.59 -8.60
N MET A 155 13.86 4.24 -7.51
CA MET A 155 12.45 4.53 -7.24
C MET A 155 11.78 5.28 -8.40
N LYS A 156 12.38 6.34 -8.92
CA LYS A 156 11.79 7.16 -9.99
C LYS A 156 11.68 6.38 -11.30
N ALA A 157 12.71 5.59 -11.63
CA ALA A 157 12.71 4.78 -12.84
C ALA A 157 11.66 3.67 -12.78
N CYS A 158 11.58 2.94 -11.66
CA CYS A 158 10.61 1.86 -11.48
C CYS A 158 9.18 2.40 -11.46
N ARG A 159 8.94 3.54 -10.78
CA ARG A 159 7.67 4.26 -10.85
C ARG A 159 7.29 4.56 -12.30
N SER A 160 8.18 5.17 -13.06
CA SER A 160 7.92 5.54 -14.45
C SER A 160 7.62 4.32 -15.32
N VAL A 161 8.34 3.21 -15.15
CA VAL A 161 8.05 1.96 -15.87
C VAL A 161 6.66 1.44 -15.53
N LEU A 162 6.31 1.34 -14.24
CA LEU A 162 5.02 0.83 -13.79
C LEU A 162 3.85 1.70 -14.26
N GLU A 163 3.97 3.02 -14.14
CA GLU A 163 2.96 3.98 -14.59
C GLU A 163 2.75 3.88 -16.11
N GLN A 164 3.82 3.78 -16.89
CA GLN A 164 3.75 3.60 -18.34
C GLN A 164 3.14 2.25 -18.74
N LEU A 165 3.48 1.16 -18.05
CA LEU A 165 2.88 -0.16 -18.29
C LEU A 165 1.38 -0.16 -17.98
N HIS A 166 0.98 0.41 -16.84
CA HIS A 166 -0.42 0.53 -16.47
C HIS A 166 -1.20 1.41 -17.46
N GLN A 167 -0.62 2.54 -17.88
CA GLN A 167 -1.19 3.37 -18.93
C GLN A 167 -1.38 2.57 -20.23
N ALA A 168 -0.43 1.70 -20.58
CA ALA A 168 -0.51 0.92 -21.81
C ALA A 168 -1.57 -0.17 -21.79
N VAL A 169 -1.85 -0.74 -20.62
CA VAL A 169 -2.93 -1.71 -20.42
C VAL A 169 -4.31 -1.03 -20.42
N THR A 170 -4.40 0.18 -19.89
CA THR A 170 -5.68 0.90 -19.72
C THR A 170 -6.04 1.84 -20.87
N SER A 171 -5.07 2.17 -21.73
CA SER A 171 -5.26 3.03 -22.88
C SER A 171 -6.17 2.38 -23.92
N PRO A 172 -7.10 3.13 -24.54
CA PRO A 172 -7.88 2.64 -25.68
C PRO A 172 -7.02 2.44 -26.93
N GLN A 173 -5.86 3.10 -27.02
CA GLN A 173 -4.91 2.92 -28.10
C GLN A 173 -3.84 1.90 -27.71
N PRO A 174 -3.53 0.92 -28.58
CA PRO A 174 -2.51 -0.06 -28.30
C PRO A 174 -1.12 0.60 -28.19
N PRO A 175 -0.23 0.08 -27.34
CA PRO A 175 1.15 0.54 -27.28
C PRO A 175 1.91 0.26 -28.59
N PRO A 176 3.03 0.96 -28.85
CA PRO A 176 3.82 0.79 -30.07
C PRO A 176 4.35 -0.63 -30.30
N LEU A 177 4.62 -1.37 -29.23
CA LEU A 177 5.05 -2.77 -29.24
C LEU A 177 4.16 -3.59 -28.29
N PRO A 178 4.12 -4.93 -28.42
CA PRO A 178 3.48 -5.79 -27.43
C PRO A 178 4.01 -5.52 -26.01
N LEU A 179 3.14 -5.59 -25.00
CA LEU A 179 3.51 -5.33 -23.59
C LEU A 179 4.67 -6.22 -23.15
N GLU A 180 4.69 -7.46 -23.61
CA GLU A 180 5.72 -8.46 -23.36
C GLU A 180 7.10 -8.00 -23.84
N SER A 181 7.17 -7.20 -24.91
CA SER A 181 8.46 -6.66 -25.41
C SER A 181 9.06 -5.66 -24.42
N TYR A 182 8.22 -4.82 -23.81
CA TYR A 182 8.67 -3.87 -22.79
C TYR A 182 9.05 -4.58 -21.49
N ILE A 183 8.26 -5.58 -21.08
CA ILE A 183 8.57 -6.42 -19.91
C ILE A 183 9.89 -7.17 -20.13
N TYR A 184 10.06 -7.80 -21.29
CA TYR A 184 11.28 -8.50 -21.67
C TYR A 184 12.49 -7.56 -21.65
N ASN A 185 12.36 -6.37 -22.25
CA ASN A 185 13.42 -5.37 -22.26
C ASN A 185 13.87 -4.99 -20.84
N VAL A 186 12.93 -4.67 -19.94
CA VAL A 186 13.25 -4.31 -18.55
C VAL A 186 13.91 -5.45 -17.77
N LEU A 187 13.51 -6.69 -18.01
CA LEU A 187 14.02 -7.85 -17.28
C LEU A 187 15.36 -8.37 -17.80
N TYR A 188 15.58 -8.33 -19.12
CA TYR A 188 16.69 -9.07 -19.76
C TYR A 188 17.67 -8.19 -20.52
N GLU A 189 17.26 -7.02 -21.02
CA GLU A 189 18.08 -6.19 -21.91
C GLU A 189 18.59 -4.92 -21.23
N VAL A 190 17.86 -4.37 -20.25
CA VAL A 190 18.28 -3.17 -19.51
C VAL A 190 19.34 -3.55 -18.46
N PRO A 191 20.61 -3.17 -18.64
CA PRO A 191 21.64 -3.49 -17.65
C PRO A 191 21.54 -2.58 -16.43
N LEU A 192 22.22 -2.94 -15.34
CA LEU A 192 22.46 -1.97 -14.27
C LEU A 192 23.40 -0.85 -14.78
N PRO A 193 23.14 0.43 -14.45
CA PRO A 193 24.08 1.49 -14.79
C PRO A 193 25.46 1.21 -14.17
N PRO A 194 26.56 1.40 -14.90
CA PRO A 194 27.90 1.37 -14.31
C PRO A 194 28.04 2.44 -13.21
N PRO A 195 28.91 2.23 -12.20
CA PRO A 195 29.18 3.26 -11.20
C PRO A 195 29.58 4.60 -11.83
N GLY A 196 29.00 5.70 -11.36
CA GLY A 196 29.21 7.06 -11.87
C GLY A 196 28.55 7.36 -13.22
N ARG A 197 27.61 6.51 -13.68
CA ARG A 197 26.94 6.67 -14.98
C ARG A 197 25.42 6.72 -14.85
N SER A 198 24.83 7.36 -15.84
CA SER A 198 23.39 7.34 -16.09
C SER A 198 23.06 6.33 -17.19
N LEU A 199 21.93 5.66 -17.05
CA LEU A 199 21.34 4.82 -18.09
C LEU A 199 20.01 5.45 -18.52
N LYS A 200 19.81 5.54 -19.83
CA LYS A 200 18.55 5.92 -20.45
C LYS A 200 18.10 4.76 -21.32
N PHE A 201 16.89 4.26 -21.09
CA PHE A 201 16.29 3.18 -21.87
C PHE A 201 14.87 3.54 -22.29
N SER A 202 14.33 2.82 -23.27
CA SER A 202 12.99 3.06 -23.81
C SER A 202 11.93 2.46 -22.88
N GLY A 203 11.06 3.30 -22.32
CA GLY A 203 9.79 2.87 -21.74
C GLY A 203 8.71 2.76 -22.82
N VAL A 204 7.46 2.53 -22.40
CA VAL A 204 6.33 2.36 -23.33
C VAL A 204 6.00 3.64 -24.09
N TYR A 205 5.93 4.77 -23.37
CA TYR A 205 5.50 6.07 -23.91
C TYR A 205 6.57 7.16 -23.79
N GLY A 206 7.72 6.85 -23.20
CA GLY A 206 8.81 7.78 -23.07
C GLY A 206 10.07 7.14 -22.50
N PRO A 207 11.21 7.83 -22.59
CA PRO A 207 12.45 7.31 -22.02
C PRO A 207 12.37 7.26 -20.49
N VAL A 208 12.95 6.21 -19.92
CA VAL A 208 13.17 6.07 -18.48
C VAL A 208 14.66 6.27 -18.20
N VAL A 209 14.98 6.98 -17.12
CA VAL A 209 16.36 7.30 -16.73
C VAL A 209 16.59 6.83 -15.30
N CYS A 210 17.72 6.15 -15.07
CA CYS A 210 18.24 5.85 -13.75
C CYS A 210 19.74 6.18 -13.70
N GLN A 211 20.26 6.41 -12.50
CA GLN A 211 21.65 6.81 -12.29
C GLN A 211 22.25 6.00 -11.15
N ARG A 212 23.53 5.64 -11.28
CA ARG A 212 24.29 4.99 -10.20
C ARG A 212 25.45 5.89 -9.81
N PRO A 213 25.52 6.37 -8.55
CA PRO A 213 26.67 7.13 -8.07
C PRO A 213 27.98 6.34 -8.20
N SER A 214 29.08 7.07 -8.34
CA SER A 214 30.44 6.53 -8.25
C SER A 214 30.81 6.23 -6.79
N THR A 215 31.93 5.54 -6.58
CA THR A 215 32.43 5.22 -5.24
C THR A 215 32.93 6.45 -4.46
N SER A 216 33.12 7.59 -5.12
CA SER A 216 33.52 8.86 -4.51
C SER A 216 32.35 9.80 -4.20
N GLU A 217 31.12 9.37 -4.48
CA GLU A 217 29.90 10.14 -4.25
C GLU A 217 29.11 9.58 -3.07
N LEU A 218 28.07 10.30 -2.64
CA LEU A 218 27.11 9.78 -1.67
C LEU A 218 26.43 8.52 -2.21
N PRO A 219 25.99 7.60 -1.31
CA PRO A 219 25.24 6.41 -1.72
C PRO A 219 24.02 6.75 -2.57
N LEU A 220 23.58 5.79 -3.39
CA LEU A 220 22.36 5.93 -4.19
C LEU A 220 21.16 6.26 -3.30
N PHE A 221 20.53 7.40 -3.56
CA PHE A 221 19.30 7.81 -2.92
C PHE A 221 18.37 8.49 -3.94
N ASP A 222 17.23 7.87 -4.22
CA ASP A 222 16.32 8.34 -5.28
C ASP A 222 14.96 8.84 -4.76
N PHE A 223 14.73 8.81 -3.44
CA PHE A 223 13.51 9.32 -2.82
C PHE A 223 13.52 10.87 -2.75
N PRO A 224 12.34 11.52 -2.80
CA PRO A 224 12.25 12.97 -2.79
C PRO A 224 12.46 13.55 -1.39
N VAL A 225 13.72 13.81 -1.01
CA VAL A 225 14.08 14.41 0.30
C VAL A 225 13.27 15.68 0.59
N LYS A 226 13.04 16.52 -0.42
CA LYS A 226 12.23 17.75 -0.29
C LYS A 226 10.84 17.48 0.29
N GLU A 227 10.20 16.38 -0.11
CA GLU A 227 8.86 16.01 0.36
C GLU A 227 8.87 15.76 1.89
N VAL A 228 9.94 15.20 2.45
CA VAL A 228 10.05 14.97 3.91
C VAL A 228 10.02 16.29 4.69
N PHE A 229 10.76 17.29 4.21
CA PHE A 229 10.78 18.61 4.84
C PHE A 229 9.46 19.36 4.64
N GLU A 230 8.78 19.17 3.52
CA GLU A 230 7.43 19.73 3.29
C GLU A 230 6.36 19.06 4.17
N LEU A 231 6.47 17.76 4.42
CA LEU A 231 5.52 16.99 5.23
C LEU A 231 5.70 17.22 6.74
N LEU A 232 6.94 17.23 7.22
CA LEU A 232 7.23 17.26 8.65
C LEU A 232 7.63 18.66 9.13
N GLY A 233 8.18 19.51 8.27
CA GLY A 233 8.87 20.73 8.69
C GLY A 233 10.25 20.42 9.29
N VAL A 234 11.13 21.42 9.27
CA VAL A 234 12.55 21.25 9.63
C VAL A 234 12.74 20.75 11.07
N GLU A 235 12.00 21.32 12.03
CA GLU A 235 12.09 20.96 13.45
C GLU A 235 11.77 19.48 13.71
N ASN A 236 10.68 18.97 13.11
CA ASN A 236 10.31 17.56 13.29
C ASN A 236 11.27 16.62 12.57
N VAL A 237 11.86 17.02 11.44
CA VAL A 237 12.92 16.24 10.79
C VAL A 237 14.14 16.14 11.70
N PHE A 238 14.57 17.24 12.32
CA PHE A 238 15.68 17.21 13.28
C PHE A 238 15.37 16.35 14.52
N GLN A 239 14.15 16.45 15.06
CA GLN A 239 13.73 15.61 16.17
C GLN A 239 13.76 14.13 15.79
N LEU A 240 13.15 13.77 14.66
CA LEU A 240 13.12 12.40 14.16
C LEU A 240 14.53 11.85 13.88
N PHE A 241 15.40 12.67 13.28
CA PHE A 241 16.79 12.32 13.05
C PHE A 241 17.55 12.11 14.36
N THR A 242 17.31 12.95 15.37
CA THR A 242 17.89 12.79 16.72
C THR A 242 17.41 11.50 17.38
N CYS A 243 16.11 11.19 17.30
CA CYS A 243 15.58 9.91 17.77
C CYS A 243 16.25 8.71 17.07
N ALA A 244 16.53 8.83 15.77
CA ALA A 244 17.22 7.77 15.03
C ALA A 244 18.69 7.63 15.46
N LEU A 245 19.42 8.73 15.67
CA LEU A 245 20.80 8.68 16.17
C LEU A 245 20.92 8.13 17.60
N LEU A 246 19.87 8.31 18.40
CA LEU A 246 19.77 7.79 19.77
C LEU A 246 19.11 6.41 19.85
N GLU A 247 18.86 5.78 18.70
CA GLU A 247 18.29 4.42 18.61
C GLU A 247 16.97 4.26 19.39
N PHE A 248 16.06 5.23 19.28
CA PHE A 248 14.72 5.09 19.84
C PHE A 248 13.83 4.12 19.04
N GLN A 249 12.76 3.64 19.67
CA GLN A 249 11.62 3.04 18.97
C GLN A 249 10.84 4.12 18.22
N ILE A 250 10.92 4.10 16.89
CA ILE A 250 10.32 5.09 15.99
C ILE A 250 9.18 4.45 15.23
N LEU A 251 7.98 4.99 15.43
CA LEU A 251 6.78 4.61 14.71
C LEU A 251 6.28 5.75 13.83
N LEU A 252 6.37 5.55 12.51
CA LEU A 252 5.82 6.46 11.51
C LEU A 252 4.35 6.12 11.25
N TYR A 253 3.54 7.13 10.99
CA TYR A 253 2.10 6.95 10.76
C TYR A 253 1.63 7.80 9.58
N SER A 254 0.94 7.19 8.61
CA SER A 254 0.47 7.89 7.40
C SER A 254 -0.70 7.18 6.73
N GLN A 255 -1.51 7.91 5.97
CA GLN A 255 -2.50 7.33 5.05
C GLN A 255 -1.88 6.93 3.69
N HIS A 256 -0.59 7.18 3.49
CA HIS A 256 0.10 6.91 2.23
C HIS A 256 1.39 6.11 2.47
N TYR A 257 1.44 4.88 1.96
CA TYR A 257 2.61 4.00 2.07
C TYR A 257 3.89 4.63 1.53
N GLN A 258 3.81 5.33 0.39
CA GLN A 258 4.98 6.00 -0.17
C GLN A 258 5.57 7.06 0.77
N ARG A 259 4.73 7.78 1.54
CA ARG A 259 5.24 8.76 2.50
C ARG A 259 6.00 8.09 3.65
N LEU A 260 5.50 6.95 4.14
CA LEU A 260 6.20 6.16 5.15
C LEU A 260 7.60 5.76 4.65
N MET A 261 7.68 5.22 3.43
CA MET A 261 8.97 4.89 2.80
C MET A 261 9.86 6.10 2.61
N THR A 262 9.35 7.18 2.02
CA THR A 262 10.13 8.39 1.75
C THR A 262 10.72 8.97 3.03
N VAL A 263 9.93 9.03 4.12
CA VAL A 263 10.42 9.52 5.42
C VAL A 263 11.45 8.55 6.02
N ALA A 264 11.13 7.25 6.09
CA ALA A 264 12.02 6.26 6.68
C ALA A 264 13.38 6.19 5.98
N GLU A 265 13.38 6.10 4.64
CA GLU A 265 14.60 6.06 3.83
C GLU A 265 15.38 7.37 3.91
N THR A 266 14.70 8.53 3.95
CA THR A 266 15.41 9.82 4.08
C THR A 266 16.13 9.91 5.42
N ILE A 267 15.47 9.53 6.52
CA ILE A 267 16.09 9.58 7.85
C ILE A 267 17.28 8.63 7.95
N THR A 268 17.17 7.40 7.42
CA THR A 268 18.30 6.47 7.39
C THR A 268 19.43 6.93 6.47
N ALA A 269 19.12 7.59 5.34
CA ALA A 269 20.13 8.13 4.43
C ALA A 269 20.90 9.31 5.04
N LEU A 270 20.23 10.16 5.84
CA LEU A 270 20.87 11.27 6.55
C LEU A 270 21.88 10.80 7.61
N MET A 271 21.81 9.54 8.05
CA MET A 271 22.74 8.98 9.02
C MET A 271 24.11 8.67 8.42
N PHE A 272 24.29 8.72 7.09
CA PHE A 272 25.56 8.44 6.43
C PHE A 272 26.72 9.20 7.12
N PRO A 273 27.83 8.51 7.49
CA PRO A 273 28.22 7.16 7.08
C PRO A 273 27.69 6.02 7.96
N PHE A 274 26.89 6.30 8.98
CA PHE A 274 26.25 5.28 9.82
C PHE A 274 25.06 4.63 9.10
N GLN A 275 24.71 3.43 9.57
CA GLN A 275 23.59 2.65 9.07
C GLN A 275 22.73 2.20 10.24
N TRP A 276 21.41 2.28 10.09
CA TRP A 276 20.47 1.72 11.06
C TRP A 276 20.66 0.20 11.18
N GLN A 277 21.00 -0.28 12.38
CA GLN A 277 21.31 -1.70 12.64
C GLN A 277 20.13 -2.50 13.20
N HIS A 278 19.06 -1.84 13.62
CA HIS A 278 17.94 -2.49 14.30
C HIS A 278 16.78 -2.82 13.35
N VAL A 279 15.64 -3.23 13.90
CA VAL A 279 14.47 -3.61 13.12
C VAL A 279 14.02 -2.44 12.23
N TYR A 280 13.85 -2.72 10.94
CA TYR A 280 13.54 -1.72 9.93
C TYR A 280 12.42 -2.23 9.03
N VAL A 281 11.19 -1.74 9.25
CA VAL A 281 9.98 -2.15 8.54
C VAL A 281 9.13 -0.92 8.21
N PRO A 282 9.53 -0.08 7.23
CA PRO A 282 8.85 1.19 6.94
C PRO A 282 7.38 1.06 6.55
N ILE A 283 6.97 -0.11 6.07
CA ILE A 283 5.58 -0.46 5.86
C ILE A 283 5.36 -1.77 6.61
N LEU A 284 4.75 -1.69 7.79
CA LEU A 284 4.39 -2.83 8.61
C LEU A 284 3.03 -3.37 8.15
N PRO A 285 2.95 -4.58 7.58
CA PRO A 285 1.68 -5.21 7.22
C PRO A 285 0.83 -5.49 8.46
N ALA A 286 -0.49 -5.53 8.30
CA ALA A 286 -1.43 -5.75 9.42
C ALA A 286 -1.20 -7.08 10.15
N SER A 287 -0.74 -8.13 9.45
CA SER A 287 -0.39 -9.43 10.05
C SER A 287 0.81 -9.37 10.99
N LEU A 288 1.61 -8.31 10.91
CA LEU A 288 2.87 -8.14 11.61
C LEU A 288 2.78 -7.08 12.73
N LEU A 289 1.59 -6.66 13.14
CA LEU A 289 1.40 -5.65 14.20
C LEU A 289 2.02 -6.05 15.55
N HIS A 290 2.10 -7.35 15.84
CA HIS A 290 2.75 -7.86 17.06
C HIS A 290 4.24 -7.50 17.17
N PHE A 291 4.89 -7.05 16.09
CA PHE A 291 6.27 -6.55 16.16
C PHE A 291 6.40 -5.20 16.87
N LEU A 292 5.31 -4.47 17.09
CA LEU A 292 5.33 -3.23 17.87
C LEU A 292 5.76 -3.46 19.33
N ASP A 293 5.55 -4.68 19.85
CA ASP A 293 5.94 -5.12 21.19
C ASP A 293 7.44 -5.46 21.33
N ALA A 294 8.22 -5.31 20.25
CA ALA A 294 9.64 -5.59 20.28
C ALA A 294 10.37 -4.67 21.28
N PRO A 295 11.12 -5.20 22.27
CA PRO A 295 11.80 -4.39 23.30
C PRO A 295 13.10 -3.73 22.80
N VAL A 296 13.37 -3.84 21.50
CA VAL A 296 14.57 -3.32 20.85
C VAL A 296 14.21 -2.06 20.05
N PRO A 297 15.19 -1.21 19.70
CA PRO A 297 14.96 -0.11 18.79
C PRO A 297 14.34 -0.60 17.48
N TYR A 298 13.46 0.21 16.90
CA TYR A 298 12.89 -0.08 15.60
C TYR A 298 12.56 1.20 14.84
N LEU A 299 12.52 1.09 13.52
CA LEU A 299 11.92 2.08 12.65
C LEU A 299 10.84 1.38 11.83
N MET A 300 9.58 1.59 12.22
CA MET A 300 8.42 0.96 11.60
C MET A 300 7.45 2.01 11.08
N GLY A 301 6.63 1.66 10.09
CA GLY A 301 5.58 2.55 9.61
C GLY A 301 4.23 1.86 9.53
N LEU A 302 3.20 2.52 10.04
CA LEU A 302 1.82 2.07 10.06
C LEU A 302 0.96 2.89 9.11
N HIS A 303 0.09 2.18 8.40
CA HIS A 303 -0.93 2.83 7.59
C HIS A 303 -2.17 3.15 8.42
N SER A 304 -2.58 4.42 8.41
CA SER A 304 -3.79 4.92 9.06
C SER A 304 -5.09 4.55 8.33
N ASN A 305 -6.11 4.06 9.02
CA ASN A 305 -7.45 3.86 8.45
C ASN A 305 -8.36 5.10 8.48
N GLY A 306 -7.88 6.23 9.03
CA GLY A 306 -8.67 7.43 9.24
C GLY A 306 -8.36 8.11 10.58
N LEU A 307 -9.15 9.12 10.94
CA LEU A 307 -8.90 9.99 12.10
C LEU A 307 -8.99 9.26 13.45
N ASP A 308 -9.81 8.21 13.57
CA ASP A 308 -10.07 7.50 14.84
C ASP A 308 -9.14 6.30 15.11
N ASP A 309 -8.16 6.06 14.24
CA ASP A 309 -7.32 4.86 14.30
C ASP A 309 -6.09 5.08 15.21
N ARG A 310 -5.63 6.33 15.36
CA ARG A 310 -4.51 6.67 16.25
C ARG A 310 -4.85 6.55 17.73
N SER A 311 -6.08 6.87 18.12
CA SER A 311 -6.54 6.77 19.52
C SER A 311 -6.79 5.32 19.95
N LYS A 312 -6.90 4.38 19.01
CA LYS A 312 -7.06 2.94 19.23
C LYS A 312 -5.75 2.17 19.19
N LEU A 313 -4.66 2.81 18.80
CA LEU A 313 -3.32 2.23 18.80
C LEU A 313 -2.83 2.15 20.25
N GLU A 314 -3.02 1.00 20.86
CA GLU A 314 -2.36 0.63 22.12
C GLU A 314 -0.89 0.36 21.79
N LEU A 315 -0.03 1.31 22.14
CA LEU A 315 1.41 1.11 22.09
C LEU A 315 1.84 0.45 23.40
N PRO A 316 2.74 -0.54 23.35
CA PRO A 316 3.34 -1.12 24.55
C PRO A 316 3.99 -0.01 25.39
N GLN A 317 3.77 -0.04 26.71
CA GLN A 317 4.32 0.92 27.66
C GLN A 317 5.82 0.73 27.88
#